data_AF-A0ABD3T1U3-F1
#
_entry.id   AF-A0ABD3T1U3-F1
#
_cell.length_a   1.000
_cell.length_b   1.000
_cell.length_c   1.000
_cell.angle_alpha   90.00
_cell.angle_beta   90.00
_cell.angle_gamma   90.00
#
_symmetry.space_group_name_H-M   'P 1'
#
loop_
_entity.id
_entity.type
_entity.pdbx_description
1 polymer ?
#
loop_
_entity_poly.entity_id
_entity_poly.type
_entity_poly.pdbx_seq_one_letter_code
_entity_poly.pdbx_strand_id
1 'polypeptide(L)' 'MFSVAVDKKLQRLFMDYCRAINLDYNMLVFLFDGKRLKSSMTPVLPTTQSIQNYLVHNTHKTWKYSQVLSANSP' A
#
# COMPACT_ATOMS: atom_id res chain seq x y z
N MET A 1 -13.76 -3.63 -4.27
CA MET A 1 -13.23 -3.09 -3.00
C MET A 1 -12.49 -4.21 -2.28
N PHE A 2 -11.33 -3.94 -1.69
CA PHE A 2 -10.54 -4.96 -0.99
C PHE A 2 -10.55 -4.71 0.52
N SER A 3 -10.48 -5.77 1.32
CA SER A 3 -10.43 -5.71 2.78
C SER A 3 -9.33 -6.65 3.28
N VAL A 4 -8.59 -6.20 4.30
CA VAL A 4 -7.53 -6.97 4.94
C VAL A 4 -7.60 -6.75 6.44
N ALA A 5 -7.41 -7.82 7.21
CA ALA A 5 -7.33 -7.70 8.66
C ALA A 5 -6.07 -6.90 9.05
N VAL A 6 -6.19 -6.09 10.10
CA VAL A 6 -5.19 -5.06 10.43
C VAL A 6 -3.85 -5.63 10.89
N ASP A 7 -3.85 -6.88 11.38
CA ASP A 7 -2.70 -7.65 11.81
C ASP A 7 -2.06 -8.50 10.69
N LYS A 8 -2.66 -8.50 9.48
CA LYS A 8 -2.21 -9.32 8.37
C LYS A 8 -1.31 -8.55 7.42
N LYS A 9 -0.32 -9.26 6.89
CA LYS A 9 0.61 -8.73 5.89
C LYS A 9 -0.13 -8.31 4.62
N LEU A 10 0.30 -7.21 4.02
CA LEU A 10 -0.28 -6.66 2.80
C LEU A 10 -0.02 -7.51 1.54
N GLN A 11 0.87 -8.51 1.61
CA GLN A 11 1.20 -9.37 0.48
C GLN A 11 -0.03 -9.92 -0.26
N ARG A 12 -0.99 -10.48 0.48
CA ARG A 12 -2.20 -11.06 -0.12
C ARG A 12 -3.04 -9.99 -0.82
N LEU A 13 -3.21 -8.84 -0.18
CA LEU A 13 -3.92 -7.69 -0.77
C LEU A 13 -3.29 -7.26 -2.10
N PHE A 14 -1.96 -7.14 -2.14
CA PHE A 14 -1.26 -6.76 -3.37
C PHE A 14 -1.43 -7.79 -4.48
N MET A 15 -1.30 -9.08 -4.16
CA MET A 15 -1.50 -10.16 -5.13
C MET A 15 -2.93 -10.20 -5.67
N ASP A 16 -3.93 -10.04 -4.80
CA ASP A 16 -5.34 -10.02 -5.22
C ASP A 16 -5.66 -8.81 -6.10
N TYR A 17 -5.04 -7.65 -5.84
CA TYR A 17 -5.13 -6.49 -6.73
C TYR A 17 -4.49 -6.75 -8.09
N CYS A 18 -3.26 -7.28 -8.11
CA CYS A 18 -2.54 -7.63 -9.35
C CYS A 18 -3.36 -8.60 -10.21
N ARG A 19 -3.96 -9.62 -9.58
CA ARG A 19 -4.81 -10.61 -10.26
C ARG A 19 -6.07 -9.97 -10.84
N ALA A 20 -6.68 -9.02 -10.13
CA ALA A 20 -7.88 -8.33 -10.59
C ALA A 20 -7.64 -7.45 -11.83
N ILE A 21 -6.42 -6.92 -12.00
CA ILE A 21 -6.06 -6.06 -13.14
C ILE A 21 -5.15 -6.75 -14.17
N ASN A 22 -4.92 -8.06 -14.00
CA ASN A 22 -4.08 -8.88 -14.87
C ASN A 22 -2.67 -8.30 -15.12
N LEU A 23 -2.00 -7.87 -14.04
CA LEU A 23 -0.61 -7.41 -14.08
C LEU A 23 0.27 -8.26 -13.15
N ASP A 24 1.54 -8.40 -13.51
CA ASP A 24 2.53 -9.03 -12.63
C ASP A 24 2.85 -8.12 -11.45
N TYR A 25 3.09 -8.73 -10.28
CA TYR A 25 3.42 -8.01 -9.05
C TYR A 25 4.65 -7.09 -9.20
N ASN A 26 5.65 -7.51 -9.98
CA ASN A 26 6.89 -6.74 -10.17
C ASN A 26 6.70 -5.51 -11.06
N MET A 27 5.57 -5.40 -11.76
CA MET A 27 5.22 -4.24 -12.60
C MET A 27 4.62 -3.08 -11.79
N LEU A 28 4.36 -3.29 -10.50
CA LEU A 28 3.63 -2.34 -9.66
C LEU A 28 4.42 -1.96 -8.41
N VAL A 29 4.26 -0.70 -7.99
CA VAL A 29 4.73 -0.19 -6.72
C VAL A 29 3.53 0.31 -5.92
N PHE A 30 3.32 -0.27 -4.75
CA PHE A 30 2.25 0.14 -3.85
C PHE A 30 2.73 1.27 -2.95
N LEU A 31 2.04 2.40 -2.96
CA LEU A 31 2.35 3.59 -2.17
C LEU A 31 1.25 3.89 -1.16
N PHE A 32 1.64 4.41 -0.01
CA PHE A 32 0.75 4.99 0.99
C PHE A 32 1.35 6.29 1.51
N ASP A 33 0.60 7.39 1.35
CA ASP A 33 1.08 8.74 1.70
C ASP A 33 2.44 9.06 1.06
N GLY A 34 2.59 8.70 -0.22
CA GLY A 34 3.84 8.86 -0.99
C GLY A 34 4.97 7.89 -0.60
N LYS A 35 4.79 7.04 0.41
CA LYS A 35 5.81 6.08 0.86
C LYS A 35 5.58 4.70 0.27
N ARG A 36 6.65 4.04 -0.17
CA ARG A 36 6.59 2.66 -0.68
C ARG A 36 6.25 1.67 0.43
N LEU A 37 5.18 0.91 0.22
CA LEU A 37 4.80 -0.19 1.07
C LEU A 37 5.61 -1.44 0.73
N LYS A 38 5.97 -2.20 1.77
CA LYS A 38 6.52 -3.55 1.64
C LYS A 38 5.41 -4.56 1.87
N SER A 39 5.46 -5.69 1.16
CA SER A 39 4.49 -6.78 1.32
C SER A 39 4.46 -7.37 2.74
N SER A 40 5.56 -7.23 3.49
CA SER A 40 5.69 -7.67 4.88
C SER A 40 5.05 -6.73 5.91
N MET A 41 4.64 -5.52 5.51
CA MET A 41 3.96 -4.57 6.40
C MET A 41 2.54 -5.03 6.70
N THR A 42 2.02 -4.60 7.84
CA THR A 42 0.63 -4.77 8.29
C THR A 42 -0.07 -3.41 8.29
N PRO A 43 -1.40 -3.33 8.13
CA PRO A 43 -2.14 -2.07 8.28
C PRO A 43 -1.95 -1.40 9.65
N VAL A 44 -1.73 -2.16 10.72
CA VAL A 44 -1.23 -1.61 11.99
C VAL A 44 0.27 -1.34 11.89
N LEU A 45 0.67 -0.09 12.06
CA LEU A 45 2.07 0.29 12.26
C LEU A 45 2.60 -0.29 13.59
N PRO A 46 3.81 -0.86 13.62
CA PRO A 46 4.43 -1.26 14.87
C PRO A 46 4.90 0.00 15.60
N THR A 47 4.07 0.59 16.45
CA THR A 47 4.40 1.23 17.74
C THR A 47 3.27 2.15 18.22
N THR A 48 2.85 1.93 19.46
CA THR A 48 1.77 2.63 20.19
C THR A 48 1.90 4.16 20.19
N GLN A 49 3.08 4.72 19.96
CA GLN A 49 3.32 6.17 19.92
C GLN A 49 2.85 6.84 18.61
N SER A 50 2.81 6.11 17.50
CA SER A 50 2.53 6.67 16.17
C SER A 50 1.03 6.71 15.81
N ILE A 51 0.21 5.91 16.51
CA ILE A 51 -1.24 5.83 16.28
C ILE A 51 -1.95 7.13 16.70
N GLN A 52 -1.54 7.75 17.81
CA GLN A 52 -2.11 9.04 18.27
C GLN A 52 -1.84 10.16 17.25
N ASN A 53 -0.60 10.30 16.77
CA ASN A 53 -0.26 11.31 15.76
C ASN A 53 -0.91 11.04 14.39
N TYR A 54 -1.07 9.77 14.02
CA TYR A 54 -1.69 9.39 12.76
C TYR A 54 -3.19 9.72 12.72
N LEU A 55 -3.93 9.45 13.80
CA LEU A 55 -5.36 9.72 13.88
C LEU A 55 -5.67 11.23 13.93
N VAL A 56 -4.80 12.03 14.55
CA VAL A 56 -4.98 13.49 14.64
C VAL A 56 -4.78 14.17 13.29
N HIS A 57 -4.02 13.58 12.34
CA HIS A 57 -3.62 14.26 11.10
C HIS A 57 -4.25 13.71 9.81
N ASN A 58 -4.98 12.59 9.83
CA ASN A 58 -5.43 11.88 8.62
C ASN A 58 -6.94 11.58 8.56
N THR A 59 -7.79 12.47 9.04
CA THR A 59 -9.26 12.34 8.96
C THR A 59 -9.86 12.45 7.55
N HIS A 60 -9.07 12.74 6.50
CA HIS A 60 -9.58 13.02 5.14
C HIS A 60 -8.88 12.31 3.96
N LYS A 61 -8.03 11.30 4.17
CA LYS A 61 -7.20 10.76 3.06
C LYS A 61 -7.80 9.55 2.34
N THR A 62 -8.02 9.70 1.02
CA THR A 62 -8.42 8.68 0.06
C THR A 62 -7.21 7.99 -0.59
N TRP A 63 -7.35 6.70 -0.90
CA TRP A 63 -6.32 5.89 -1.57
C TRP A 63 -6.12 6.37 -3.02
N LYS A 64 -4.87 6.68 -3.40
CA LYS A 64 -4.48 6.95 -4.79
C LYS A 64 -3.32 6.04 -5.18
N TYR A 65 -3.44 5.38 -6.35
CA TYR A 65 -2.35 4.62 -6.97
C TYR A 65 -1.73 5.45 -8.10
N SER A 66 -0.44 5.23 -8.37
CA SER A 66 0.27 5.80 -9.53
C SER A 66 0.97 4.67 -10.30
N GLN A 67 0.87 4.73 -11.63
CA GLN A 67 1.53 3.80 -12.55
C GLN A 67 3.00 4.26 -12.72
N VAL A 68 3.96 3.34 -12.55
CA VAL A 68 5.36 3.64 -12.82
C VAL A 68 5.54 3.62 -14.34
N LEU A 69 5.76 4.80 -14.94
CA LEU A 69 6.22 4.88 -16.32
C LEU A 69 7.70 4.46 -16.35
N SER A 70 7.97 3.29 -16.92
CA SER A 70 9.33 2.88 -17.26
C SER A 70 9.85 3.81 -18.36
N ALA A 71 10.69 4.77 -17.99
CA ALA A 71 11.54 5.48 -18.95
C ALA A 71 12.76 4.59 -19.23
N ASN A 72 12.74 3.89 -20.36
CA ASN A 72 13.96 3.42 -20.98
C ASN A 72 14.80 4.65 -21.36
N SER A 73 16.02 4.74 -20.82
CA SER A 73 17.06 5.63 -21.36
C SER A 73 18.11 4.78 -22.08
N PRO A 74 18.44 5.09 -23.35
CA PRO A 74 19.67 4.61 -24.00
C PRO A 74 20.92 5.26 -23.40
#